data_AF-A0A2X5PGY1-F1
#
_entry.id   AF-A0A2X5PGY1-F1
#
_cell.length_a   1.000
_cell.length_b   1.000
_cell.length_c   1.000
_cell.angle_alpha   90.00
_cell.angle_beta   90.00
_cell.angle_gamma   90.00
#
_symmetry.space_group_name_H-M   'P 1'
#
loop_
_entity.id
_entity.type
_entity.pdbx_description
1 polymer ?
#
loop_
_entity_poly.entity_id
_entity_poly.type
_entity_poly.pdbx_seq_one_letter_code
_entity_poly.pdbx_strand_id
1 'polypeptide(L)' 'MKALKISISAFIGGMLFLLAFVACFPRLALLINGPVLSNDEMNQNTALFVIGAPLTVITGALIGGFYMRHRLNKKHHT' A
#
# COMPACT_ATOMS: atom_id res chain seq x y z
N MET A 1 8.20 24.31 -5.54
CA MET A 1 8.45 23.00 -4.89
C MET A 1 7.18 22.26 -4.39
N LYS A 2 5.96 22.56 -4.90
CA LYS A 2 4.74 21.86 -4.43
C LYS A 2 4.68 20.42 -4.95
N ALA A 3 4.99 20.21 -6.23
CA ALA A 3 5.04 18.89 -6.86
C ALA A 3 5.99 17.94 -6.11
N LEU A 4 7.21 18.38 -5.81
CA LEU A 4 8.19 17.59 -5.06
C LEU A 4 7.66 17.12 -3.68
N LYS A 5 7.00 18.01 -2.92
CA LYS A 5 6.40 17.65 -1.63
C LYS A 5 5.30 16.60 -1.77
N ILE A 6 4.48 16.71 -2.81
CA ILE A 6 3.43 15.73 -3.11
C ILE A 6 4.05 14.38 -3.50
N SER A 7 5.06 14.38 -4.37
CA SER A 7 5.76 13.16 -4.78
C SER A 7 6.43 12.45 -3.61
N ILE A 8 7.11 13.18 -2.72
CA ILE A 8 7.72 12.59 -1.51
C ILE A 8 6.64 11.99 -0.59
N SER A 9 5.52 12.71 -0.39
CA SER A 9 4.42 12.22 0.44
C SER A 9 3.73 10.99 -0.16
N ALA A 10 3.56 10.94 -1.47
CA ALA A 10 3.05 9.77 -2.17
C ALA A 10 4.01 8.58 -2.04
N PHE A 11 5.32 8.80 -2.23
CA PHE A 11 6.31 7.75 -2.05
C PHE A 11 6.31 7.18 -0.63
N ILE A 12 6.33 8.05 0.39
CA ILE A 12 6.26 7.63 1.80
C ILE A 12 4.94 6.88 2.07
N GLY A 13 3.81 7.40 1.58
CA GLY A 13 2.50 6.74 1.72
C GLY A 13 2.48 5.33 1.13
N GLY A 14 3.03 5.16 -0.08
CA GLY A 14 3.14 3.86 -0.73
C GLY A 14 4.03 2.88 0.05
N MET A 15 5.19 3.35 0.56
CA MET A 15 6.10 2.53 1.36
C MET A 15 5.48 2.11 2.69
N LEU A 16 4.78 3.00 3.40
CA LEU A 16 4.12 2.67 4.66
C LEU A 16 3.03 1.62 4.47
N PHE A 17 2.23 1.73 3.41
CA PHE A 17 1.19 0.75 3.11
C PHE A 17 1.77 -0.60 2.69
N LEU A 18 2.85 -0.62 1.92
CA LEU A 18 3.55 -1.86 1.57
C LEU A 18 4.12 -2.55 2.81
N LEU A 19 4.76 -1.80 3.71
CA LEU A 19 5.29 -2.34 4.96
C LEU A 19 4.17 -2.92 5.83
N ALA A 20 3.04 -2.20 5.94
CA ALA A 20 1.87 -2.69 6.65
C ALA A 20 1.30 -3.97 5.99
N PHE A 21 1.22 -4.01 4.66
CA PHE A 21 0.77 -5.18 3.92
C PHE A 21 1.68 -6.39 4.18
N VAL A 22 3.00 -6.24 4.05
CA VAL A 22 3.96 -7.33 4.30
C VAL A 22 3.87 -7.82 5.75
N ALA A 23 3.74 -6.91 6.72
CA ALA A 23 3.60 -7.27 8.13
C ALA A 23 2.29 -8.05 8.41
N CYS A 24 1.19 -7.69 7.74
CA CYS A 24 -0.10 -8.35 7.89
C CYS A 24 -0.28 -9.57 6.99
N PHE A 25 0.55 -9.73 5.95
CA PHE A 25 0.36 -10.72 4.90
C PHE A 25 0.25 -12.16 5.40
N PRO A 26 1.07 -12.66 6.34
CA PRO A 26 0.92 -14.03 6.83
C PRO A 26 -0.47 -14.32 7.40
N ARG A 27 -1.06 -13.34 8.06
CA ARG A 27 -2.40 -13.46 8.66
C ARG A 27 -3.50 -13.35 7.60
N LEU A 28 -3.31 -12.51 6.58
CA LEU A 28 -4.21 -12.40 5.43
C LEU A 28 -4.20 -13.69 4.59
N ALA A 29 -3.03 -14.24 4.31
CA ALA A 29 -2.85 -15.50 3.59
C ALA A 29 -3.59 -16.65 4.31
N LEU A 30 -3.39 -16.75 5.64
CA LEU A 30 -4.09 -17.75 6.46
C LEU A 30 -5.61 -17.55 6.47
N LEU A 31 -6.09 -16.29 6.51
CA LEU A 31 -7.52 -15.99 6.54
C LEU A 31 -8.22 -16.30 5.20
N ILE A 32 -7.55 -16.03 4.08
CA ILE A 32 -8.15 -16.13 2.75
C ILE A 32 -8.02 -17.54 2.17
N ASN A 33 -6.81 -18.13 2.21
CA ASN A 33 -6.53 -19.42 1.58
C ASN A 33 -6.35 -20.56 2.59
N GLY A 34 -6.27 -20.27 3.90
CA GLY A 34 -6.03 -21.29 4.93
C GLY A 34 -4.56 -21.69 5.07
N PRO A 35 -4.27 -22.74 5.86
CA PRO A 35 -2.91 -23.24 6.04
C PRO A 35 -2.38 -23.86 4.74
N VAL A 36 -1.08 -23.66 4.47
CA VAL A 36 -0.42 -24.23 3.29
C VAL A 36 -0.20 -25.72 3.51
N LEU A 37 -1.02 -26.55 2.89
CA LEU A 37 -0.92 -28.02 2.93
C LEU A 37 -0.43 -28.62 1.62
N SER A 38 -0.55 -27.88 0.50
CA SER A 38 -0.07 -28.30 -0.81
C SER A 38 0.52 -27.11 -1.61
N ASN A 39 0.97 -27.41 -2.83
CA ASN A 39 1.49 -26.39 -3.75
C ASN A 39 0.38 -25.44 -4.26
N ASP A 40 -0.88 -25.87 -4.26
CA ASP A 40 -1.98 -25.06 -4.76
C ASP A 40 -2.24 -23.86 -3.85
N GLU A 41 -2.27 -24.05 -2.52
CA GLU A 41 -2.44 -22.95 -1.57
C GLU A 41 -1.21 -22.02 -1.56
N MET A 42 -0.01 -22.57 -1.75
CA MET A 42 1.21 -21.77 -1.88
C MET A 42 1.17 -20.89 -3.14
N ASN A 43 0.70 -21.42 -4.27
CA ASN A 43 0.57 -20.67 -5.51
C ASN A 43 -0.51 -19.58 -5.40
N GLN A 44 -1.64 -19.88 -4.75
CA GLN A 44 -2.68 -18.90 -4.45
C GLN A 44 -2.19 -17.77 -3.54
N ASN A 45 -1.42 -18.10 -2.48
CA ASN A 45 -0.79 -17.10 -1.62
C ASN A 45 0.22 -16.24 -2.40
N THR A 46 0.99 -16.84 -3.30
CA THR A 46 1.93 -16.11 -4.15
C THR A 46 1.19 -15.13 -5.06
N ALA A 47 0.11 -15.58 -5.72
CA ALA A 47 -0.73 -14.73 -6.55
C ALA A 47 -1.35 -13.58 -5.73
N LEU A 48 -1.85 -13.87 -4.52
CA LEU A 48 -2.39 -12.87 -3.60
C LEU A 48 -1.34 -11.81 -3.23
N PHE A 49 -0.10 -12.20 -2.97
CA PHE A 49 0.99 -11.28 -2.68
C PHE A 49 1.34 -10.41 -3.90
N VAL A 50 1.52 -11.05 -5.06
CA VAL A 50 1.93 -10.39 -6.32
C VAL A 50 0.91 -9.36 -6.77
N ILE A 51 -0.39 -9.60 -6.54
CA ILE A 51 -1.46 -8.65 -6.87
C ILE A 51 -1.69 -7.65 -5.74
N GLY A 52 -1.69 -8.10 -4.49
CA GLY A 52 -1.97 -7.25 -3.33
C GLY A 52 -0.89 -6.21 -3.03
N ALA A 53 0.38 -6.55 -3.19
CA ALA A 53 1.50 -5.63 -2.97
C ALA A 53 1.45 -4.37 -3.87
N PRO A 54 1.30 -4.46 -5.21
CA PRO A 54 1.20 -3.26 -6.03
C PRO A 54 -0.09 -2.46 -5.75
N LEU A 55 -1.22 -3.14 -5.49
CA LEU A 55 -2.47 -2.45 -5.15
C LEU A 55 -2.36 -1.63 -3.86
N THR A 56 -1.71 -2.19 -2.83
CA THR A 56 -1.49 -1.48 -1.56
C THR A 56 -0.52 -0.32 -1.72
N VAL A 57 0.55 -0.47 -2.50
CA VAL A 57 1.47 0.63 -2.84
C VAL A 57 0.74 1.77 -3.56
N ILE A 58 -0.04 1.46 -4.59
CA ILE A 58 -0.81 2.45 -5.35
C ILE A 58 -1.79 3.17 -4.42
N THR A 59 -2.50 2.44 -3.58
CA THR A 59 -3.46 3.01 -2.62
C THR A 59 -2.78 3.94 -1.63
N GLY A 60 -1.67 3.51 -1.03
CA GLY A 60 -0.88 4.33 -0.10
C GLY A 60 -0.31 5.57 -0.77
N ALA A 61 0.15 5.46 -2.02
CA ALA A 61 0.67 6.59 -2.78
C ALA A 61 -0.40 7.62 -3.12
N LEU A 62 -1.60 7.17 -3.52
CA LEU A 62 -2.74 8.04 -3.76
C LEU A 62 -3.16 8.79 -2.49
N ILE A 63 -3.27 8.08 -1.37
CA ILE A 63 -3.63 8.67 -0.07
C ILE A 63 -2.57 9.71 0.36
N GLY A 64 -1.29 9.32 0.33
CA GLY A 64 -0.17 10.20 0.71
C GLY A 64 -0.06 11.44 -0.18
N GLY A 65 -0.25 11.27 -1.49
CA GLY A 65 -0.25 12.38 -2.44
C GLY A 65 -1.46 13.31 -2.25
N PHE A 66 -2.65 12.75 -2.09
CA PHE A 66 -3.88 13.52 -1.87
C PHE A 66 -3.85 14.31 -0.56
N TYR A 67 -3.38 13.69 0.52
CA TYR A 67 -3.21 14.34 1.82
C TYR A 67 -2.29 15.58 1.71
N MET A 68 -1.13 15.45 1.06
CA MET A 68 -0.21 16.57 0.90
C MET A 68 -0.78 17.65 -0.03
N ARG A 69 -1.45 17.27 -1.12
CA ARG A 69 -2.12 18.21 -2.02
C ARG A 69 -3.16 19.04 -1.26
N HIS A 70 -4.01 18.38 -0.49
CA HIS A 70 -5.04 19.05 0.32
C HIS A 70 -4.42 19.97 1.39
N ARG A 71 -3.36 19.52 2.07
CA ARG A 71 -2.63 20.34 3.07
C ARG A 71 -1.99 21.58 2.44
N LEU A 72 -1.40 21.46 1.25
CA LEU A 72 -0.77 22.58 0.55
C LEU A 72 -1.80 23.59 0.03
N ASN A 73 -2.99 23.14 -0.39
CA ASN A 73 -4.07 24.03 -0.82
C ASN A 73 -4.65 24.83 0.36
N LYS A 74 -4.82 24.21 1.53
CA LYS A 74 -5.28 24.93 2.74
C LYS A 74 -4.35 26.07 3.16
N LYS A 75 -3.02 25.89 3.03
CA LYS A 75 -2.03 26.94 3.34
C LYS A 75 -2.09 28.18 2.45
N HIS A 76 -2.81 28.16 1.32
CA HIS A 76 -2.95 29.30 0.43
C HIS A 76 -4.19 30.16 0.71
N HIS A 77 -5.11 29.68 1.55
CA HIS A 77 -6.38 30.36 1.88
C HIS A 77 -6.37 31.02 3.27
N THR A 78 -5.24 30.95 3.98
CA THR A 78 -4.97 31.60 5.28
C THR A 78 -3.78 32.51 5.11
#